data_AF-A0A933X0N2-F1
#
_entry.id   AF-A0A933X0N2-F1
#
_cell.length_a   1.000
_cell.length_b   1.000
_cell.length_c   1.000
_cell.angle_alpha   90.00
_cell.angle_beta   90.00
_cell.angle_gamma   90.00
#
_symmetry.space_group_name_H-M   'P 1'
#
loop_
_entity.id
_entity.type
_entity.pdbx_description
1 polymer ?
#
loop_
_entity_poly.entity_id
_entity_poly.type
_entity_poly.pdbx_seq_one_letter_code
_entity_poly.pdbx_strand_id
1 'polypeptide(L)'
;MNKKILVGAVGAAALAAGIYFKTIDAPELTNCGGEQAKEALEKIILGKKVTLNVATNDTFGRKVASVWSGRTWIDQKLMETGWVAYSSSTQDSDHILQNIDWKNREKKIGIYSELCTQYENKEKPIG
;
A
#
# COMPACT_ATOMS: atom_id res chain seq x y z
N MET A 1 -4.61 -20.93 -10.12
CA MET A 1 -3.26 -21.28 -9.62
C MET A 1 -2.50 -19.99 -9.37
N ASN A 2 -2.32 -19.56 -8.12
CA ASN A 2 -1.56 -18.33 -7.82
C ASN A 2 -0.07 -18.62 -8.01
N LYS A 3 0.61 -17.82 -8.83
CA LYS A 3 2.04 -17.99 -9.10
C LYS A 3 2.85 -17.25 -8.05
N LYS A 4 3.66 -17.97 -7.29
CA LYS A 4 4.64 -17.39 -6.37
C LYS A 4 5.93 -17.12 -7.11
N ILE A 5 6.39 -15.87 -7.09
CA ILE A 5 7.68 -15.47 -7.67
C ILE A 5 8.58 -15.03 -6.53
N LEU A 6 9.74 -15.68 -6.41
CA LEU A 6 10.76 -15.28 -5.48
C LEU A 6 11.60 -14.18 -6.15
N VAL A 7 11.52 -12.97 -5.61
CA VAL A 7 12.41 -11.88 -6.01
C VAL A 7 13.61 -11.92 -5.05
N GLY A 8 14.82 -11.69 -5.58
CA GLY A 8 16.06 -11.64 -4.78
C GLY A 8 16.01 -10.54 -3.70
N ALA A 9 17.15 -10.21 -3.10
CA ALA A 9 17.22 -9.03 -2.25
C ALA A 9 16.63 -7.84 -3.00
N VAL A 10 15.61 -7.21 -2.43
CA VAL A 10 14.98 -6.02 -3.00
C VAL A 10 16.00 -4.90 -2.90
N GLY A 11 16.84 -4.79 -3.92
CA GLY A 11 17.34 -3.50 -4.37
C GLY A 11 16.21 -2.76 -5.07
N ALA A 12 16.42 -1.48 -5.38
CA ALA A 12 15.48 -0.58 -6.06
C ALA A 12 14.72 -1.19 -7.26
N ALA A 13 15.20 -2.30 -7.83
CA ALA A 13 14.54 -3.11 -8.85
C ALA A 13 13.09 -3.56 -8.54
N ALA A 14 12.68 -3.81 -7.28
CA ALA A 14 11.25 -4.13 -7.02
C ALA A 14 10.34 -2.89 -7.04
N LEU A 15 10.88 -1.73 -6.66
CA LEU A 15 10.23 -0.43 -6.86
C LEU A 15 10.18 -0.06 -8.36
N ALA A 16 11.16 -0.52 -9.15
CA ALA A 16 11.23 -0.28 -10.59
C ALA A 16 10.48 -1.32 -11.47
N ALA A 17 10.08 -2.47 -10.92
CA ALA A 17 9.51 -3.58 -11.72
C ALA A 17 8.02 -3.44 -12.08
N GLY A 18 7.37 -2.32 -11.74
CA GLY A 18 5.96 -2.10 -12.06
C GLY A 18 5.05 -3.15 -11.43
N ILE A 19 5.26 -3.46 -10.15
CA ILE A 19 4.39 -4.36 -9.38
C ILE A 19 3.39 -3.51 -8.61
N TYR A 20 2.11 -3.85 -8.73
CA TYR A 20 1.02 -3.24 -7.98
C TYR A 20 0.64 -4.12 -6.80
N PHE A 21 0.42 -3.49 -5.65
CA PHE A 21 -0.19 -4.16 -4.53
C PHE A 21 -1.64 -4.51 -4.87
N LYS A 22 -2.06 -5.71 -4.46
CA LYS A 22 -3.39 -6.22 -4.81
C LYS A 22 -4.54 -5.52 -4.07
N THR A 23 -4.33 -5.19 -2.81
CA THR A 23 -5.40 -4.85 -1.86
C THR A 23 -5.21 -3.49 -1.17
N ILE A 24 -4.12 -2.79 -1.48
CA ILE A 24 -3.77 -1.50 -0.88
C ILE A 24 -3.33 -0.52 -1.96
N ASP A 25 -3.69 0.75 -1.80
CA ASP A 25 -3.25 1.85 -2.65
C ASP A 25 -2.55 2.91 -1.80
N ALA A 26 -1.41 3.41 -2.29
CA ALA A 26 -0.73 4.56 -1.73
C ALA A 26 -1.13 5.83 -2.50
N PRO A 27 -1.10 7.01 -1.85
CA PRO A 27 -1.14 8.27 -2.59
C PRO A 27 0.01 8.34 -3.59
N GLU A 28 -0.23 9.00 -4.72
CA GLU A 28 0.85 9.39 -5.64
C GLU A 28 1.93 10.19 -4.89
N LEU A 29 3.20 10.09 -5.32
CA LEU A 29 4.33 10.69 -4.60
C LEU A 29 4.15 12.19 -4.32
N THR A 30 3.51 12.92 -5.22
CA THR A 30 3.25 14.35 -5.10
C THR A 30 2.08 14.70 -4.17
N ASN A 31 1.26 13.72 -3.81
CA ASN A 31 0.12 13.89 -2.92
C ASN A 31 0.55 13.70 -1.46
N CYS A 32 -0.22 14.27 -0.52
CA CYS A 32 0.06 14.08 0.90
C CYS A 32 0.08 12.59 1.28
N GLY A 33 1.11 12.18 2.02
CA GLY A 33 1.30 10.78 2.41
C GLY A 33 2.07 9.93 1.39
N GLY A 34 2.30 10.42 0.16
CA GLY A 34 3.01 9.67 -0.88
C GLY A 34 4.46 9.35 -0.52
N GLU A 35 5.25 10.36 -0.14
CA GLU A 35 6.64 10.15 0.31
C GLU A 35 6.70 9.29 1.58
N GLN A 36 5.77 9.49 2.53
CA GLN A 36 5.73 8.69 3.74
C GLN A 36 5.40 7.21 3.46
N ALA A 37 4.50 6.92 2.51
CA ALA A 37 4.20 5.56 2.07
C ALA A 37 5.41 4.89 1.43
N LYS A 38 6.13 5.62 0.56
CA LYS A 38 7.38 5.16 -0.05
C LYS A 38 8.45 4.85 0.99
N GLU A 39 8.71 5.79 1.90
CA GLU A 39 9.69 5.58 2.97
C GLU A 39 9.32 4.39 3.87
N ALA A 40 8.03 4.24 4.21
CA ALA A 40 7.55 3.12 4.98
C ALA A 40 7.82 1.79 4.27
N LEU A 41 7.54 1.72 2.97
CA LEU A 41 7.82 0.54 2.16
C LEU A 41 9.33 0.24 2.14
N GLU A 42 10.14 1.25 1.84
CA GLU A 42 11.60 1.14 1.80
C GLU A 42 12.17 0.61 3.11
N LYS A 43 11.76 1.16 4.27
CA LYS A 43 12.14 0.68 5.61
C LYS A 43 11.74 -0.79 5.83
N ILE A 44 10.63 -1.23 5.25
CA ILE A 44 10.14 -2.60 5.40
C ILE A 44 10.89 -3.58 4.48
N ILE A 45 11.21 -3.23 3.23
CA ILE A 45 11.66 -4.21 2.22
C ILE A 45 13.10 -4.06 1.74
N LEU A 46 13.75 -2.89 1.89
CA LEU A 46 15.11 -2.68 1.37
C LEU A 46 16.09 -3.70 1.95
N GLY A 47 16.88 -4.30 1.06
CA GLY A 47 17.88 -5.31 1.43
C GLY A 47 17.30 -6.66 1.84
N LYS A 48 15.97 -6.84 1.81
CA LYS A 48 15.31 -8.10 2.17
C LYS A 48 14.89 -8.88 0.93
N LYS A 49 14.86 -10.20 1.05
CA LYS A 49 14.30 -11.09 0.02
C LYS A 49 12.79 -11.14 0.15
N VAL A 50 12.06 -10.91 -0.94
CA VAL A 50 10.59 -10.94 -0.94
C VAL A 50 10.01 -12.00 -1.87
N THR A 51 8.85 -12.50 -1.52
CA THR A 51 8.02 -13.38 -2.34
C THR A 51 6.79 -12.61 -2.79
N LEU A 52 6.50 -12.65 -4.08
CA LEU A 52 5.28 -12.11 -4.66
C LEU A 52 4.28 -13.23 -4.84
N ASN A 53 3.09 -13.08 -4.28
CA ASN A 53 1.93 -13.92 -4.56
C ASN A 53 1.10 -13.22 -5.64
N VAL A 54 1.38 -13.51 -6.91
CA VAL A 54 0.76 -12.82 -8.05
C VAL A 54 -0.65 -13.34 -8.25
N ALA A 55 -1.63 -12.43 -8.23
CA ALA A 55 -3.03 -12.72 -8.47
C ALA A 55 -3.40 -12.59 -9.95
N THR A 56 -2.98 -11.49 -10.58
CA THR A 56 -3.25 -11.21 -11.99
C THR A 56 -2.16 -10.29 -12.57
N ASN A 57 -2.22 -10.04 -13.87
CA ASN A 57 -1.65 -8.84 -14.45
C ASN A 57 -2.78 -7.84 -14.73
N ASP A 58 -2.49 -6.55 -14.64
CA ASP A 58 -3.42 -5.51 -15.08
C ASP A 58 -3.44 -5.37 -16.62
N THR A 59 -4.25 -4.46 -17.13
CA THR A 59 -4.39 -4.19 -18.58
C THR A 59 -3.11 -3.70 -19.25
N PHE A 60 -2.14 -3.21 -18.48
CA PHE A 60 -0.83 -2.77 -18.96
C PHE A 60 0.25 -3.85 -18.79
N GLY A 61 -0.12 -5.06 -18.38
CA GLY A 61 0.80 -6.18 -18.18
C GLY A 61 1.59 -6.13 -16.88
N ARG A 62 1.27 -5.21 -15.97
CA ARG A 62 1.92 -5.06 -14.66
C ARG A 62 1.39 -6.11 -13.70
N LYS A 63 2.26 -6.66 -12.86
CA LYS A 63 1.88 -7.72 -11.92
C LYS A 63 1.12 -7.14 -10.74
N VAL A 64 -0.06 -7.68 -10.45
CA VAL A 64 -0.84 -7.37 -9.25
C VAL A 64 -0.64 -8.49 -8.24
N ALA A 65 -0.06 -8.17 -7.08
CA ALA A 65 0.41 -9.18 -6.13
C ALA A 65 0.28 -8.75 -4.66
N SER A 66 0.22 -9.74 -3.78
CA SER A 66 0.53 -9.56 -2.36
C SER A 66 2.01 -9.86 -2.10
N VAL A 67 2.64 -9.08 -1.23
CA VAL A 67 4.08 -9.13 -1.00
C VAL A 67 4.39 -9.72 0.37
N TRP A 68 5.38 -10.60 0.43
CA TRP A 68 5.79 -11.31 1.64
C TRP A 68 7.29 -11.26 1.84
N SER A 69 7.76 -11.05 3.07
CA SER A 69 9.17 -11.26 3.46
C SER A 69 9.22 -12.42 4.43
N GLY A 70 9.58 -13.61 3.95
CA GLY A 70 9.46 -14.84 4.73
C GLY A 70 8.00 -15.10 5.11
N ARG A 71 7.68 -15.03 6.41
CA ARG A 71 6.31 -15.17 6.95
C ARG A 71 5.61 -13.83 7.20
N THR A 72 6.28 -12.71 6.99
CA THR A 72 5.71 -11.38 7.20
C THR A 72 4.94 -10.95 5.96
N TRP A 73 3.66 -10.66 6.11
CA TRP A 73 2.82 -10.05 5.09
C TRP A 73 3.10 -8.55 5.01
N ILE A 74 3.69 -8.10 3.91
CA ILE A 74 4.10 -6.70 3.75
C ILE A 74 2.89 -5.79 3.57
N ASP A 75 1.84 -6.23 2.87
CA ASP A 75 0.64 -5.42 2.65
C ASP A 75 0.00 -5.01 3.98
N GLN A 76 -0.09 -5.95 4.94
CA GLN A 76 -0.54 -5.64 6.30
C GLN A 76 0.40 -4.66 7.02
N LYS A 77 1.72 -4.87 6.90
CA LYS A 77 2.69 -3.96 7.54
C LYS A 77 2.64 -2.55 7.01
N LEU A 78 2.39 -2.37 5.71
CA LEU A 78 2.14 -1.06 5.13
C LEU A 78 0.82 -0.47 5.63
N MET A 79 -0.26 -1.25 5.65
CA MET A 79 -1.56 -0.79 6.16
C MET A 79 -1.49 -0.31 7.61
N GLU A 80 -0.74 -1.03 8.46
CA GLU A 80 -0.52 -0.65 9.87
C GLU A 80 0.18 0.72 10.03
N THR A 81 0.83 1.25 9.00
CA THR A 81 1.44 2.60 9.05
C THR A 81 0.44 3.74 8.85
N GLY A 82 -0.73 3.45 8.26
CA GLY A 82 -1.73 4.45 7.88
C GLY A 82 -1.38 5.29 6.65
N TRP A 83 -0.27 5.00 5.95
CA TRP A 83 0.12 5.74 4.74
C TRP A 83 -0.48 5.17 3.44
N VAL A 84 -1.22 4.08 3.53
CA VAL A 84 -1.94 3.43 2.42
C VAL A 84 -3.40 3.24 2.80
N ALA A 85 -4.27 3.17 1.80
CA ALA A 85 -5.69 2.89 1.97
C ALA A 85 -6.01 1.46 1.50
N TYR A 86 -7.05 0.86 2.09
CA TYR A 86 -7.63 -0.37 1.56
C TYR A 86 -8.26 -0.13 0.18
N SER A 87 -7.94 -0.98 -0.78
CA SER A 87 -8.45 -0.92 -2.15
C SER A 87 -8.92 -2.31 -2.58
N SER A 88 -10.24 -2.52 -2.58
CA SER A 88 -10.83 -3.80 -3.01
C SER A 88 -11.03 -3.82 -4.53
N SER A 89 -9.96 -3.96 -5.29
CA SER A 89 -10.06 -4.25 -6.74
C SER A 89 -10.32 -5.73 -7.04
N THR A 90 -10.16 -6.59 -6.03
CA THR A 90 -10.40 -8.04 -6.12
C THR A 90 -11.39 -8.45 -5.04
N GLN A 91 -12.34 -9.34 -5.37
CA GLN A 91 -13.36 -9.92 -4.47
C GLN A 91 -12.78 -10.79 -3.32
N ASP A 92 -11.58 -10.48 -2.82
CA ASP A 92 -11.06 -11.13 -1.62
C ASP A 92 -11.50 -10.32 -0.40
N SER A 93 -12.29 -10.99 0.42
CA SER A 93 -12.77 -10.59 1.73
C SER A 93 -11.62 -10.57 2.74
N ASP A 94 -10.57 -9.79 2.49
CA ASP A 94 -9.45 -9.69 3.41
C ASP A 94 -9.79 -8.71 4.55
N HIS A 95 -10.69 -9.18 5.42
CA HIS A 95 -11.24 -8.44 6.55
C HIS A 95 -10.16 -7.85 7.47
N ILE A 96 -8.94 -8.40 7.45
CA ILE A 96 -7.81 -7.90 8.23
C ILE A 96 -7.43 -6.49 7.76
N LEU A 97 -7.17 -6.29 6.46
CA LEU A 97 -6.75 -4.99 5.94
C LEU A 97 -7.86 -3.96 6.04
N GLN A 98 -9.11 -4.36 5.73
CA GLN A 98 -10.27 -3.49 5.88
C GLN A 98 -10.45 -3.02 7.32
N ASN A 99 -10.28 -3.91 8.31
CA ASN A 99 -10.38 -3.56 9.73
C ASN A 99 -9.24 -2.65 10.19
N ILE A 100 -8.02 -2.84 9.67
CA ILE A 100 -6.89 -1.93 9.97
C ILE A 100 -7.17 -0.55 9.36
N ASP A 101 -7.63 -0.49 8.10
CA ASP A 101 -7.98 0.78 7.44
C ASP A 101 -9.08 1.53 8.21
N TRP A 102 -10.13 0.81 8.62
CA TRP A 102 -11.18 1.36 9.47
C TRP A 102 -10.62 1.94 10.79
N LYS A 103 -9.75 1.21 11.49
CA LYS A 103 -9.09 1.72 12.71
C LYS A 103 -8.21 2.94 12.44
N ASN A 104 -7.52 2.98 11.30
CA ASN A 104 -6.71 4.13 10.91
C ASN A 104 -7.57 5.37 10.66
N ARG A 105 -8.75 5.20 10.07
CA ARG A 105 -9.74 6.28 9.90
C ARG A 105 -10.25 6.79 11.24
N GLU A 106 -10.69 5.89 12.13
CA GLU A 106 -11.18 6.27 13.46
C GLU A 106 -10.14 7.00 14.31
N LYS A 107 -8.90 6.52 14.25
CA LYS A 107 -7.77 7.08 15.01
C LYS A 107 -7.05 8.22 14.28
N LYS A 108 -7.50 8.60 13.08
CA LYS A 108 -6.90 9.64 12.25
C LYS A 108 -5.39 9.44 12.03
N ILE A 109 -5.00 8.23 11.64
CA ILE A 109 -3.59 7.86 11.42
C ILE A 109 -3.20 8.08 9.95
N GLY A 110 -1.99 8.59 9.72
CA GLY A 110 -1.38 8.72 8.39
C GLY A 110 -2.20 9.60 7.45
N ILE A 111 -2.64 9.05 6.31
CA ILE A 111 -3.42 9.80 5.31
C ILE A 111 -4.79 10.28 5.83
N TYR A 112 -5.28 9.73 6.94
CA TYR A 112 -6.52 10.15 7.60
C TYR A 112 -6.31 11.21 8.69
N SER A 113 -5.06 11.57 8.97
CA SER A 113 -4.74 12.63 9.92
C SER A 113 -5.01 14.02 9.35
N GLU A 114 -5.00 15.03 10.21
CA GLU A 114 -5.10 16.44 9.82
C GLU A 114 -3.93 16.90 8.95
N LEU A 115 -2.85 16.12 8.87
CA LEU A 115 -1.75 16.36 7.92
C LEU A 115 -2.23 16.29 6.47
N CYS A 116 -3.13 15.36 6.16
CA CYS A 116 -3.56 15.06 4.79
C CYS A 116 -5.05 15.32 4.52
N THR A 117 -5.83 15.56 5.56
CA THR A 117 -7.27 15.87 5.43
C THR A 117 -7.51 17.35 5.70
N GLN A 118 -8.20 18.02 4.78
CA GLN A 118 -8.72 19.37 5.01
C GLN A 118 -10.23 19.29 5.24
N TYR A 119 -10.71 19.85 6.34
CA TYR A 119 -12.14 19.97 6.63
C TYR A 119 -12.71 21.32 6.16
N GLU A 120 -11.85 22.31 5.95
CA GLU A 120 -12.23 23.64 5.46
C GLU A 120 -11.79 23.82 4.02
N ASN A 121 -12.73 24.19 3.15
CA ASN A 121 -12.42 24.63 1.81
C ASN A 121 -11.95 26.10 1.85
N LYS A 122 -10.64 26.32 1.94
CA LYS A 122 -10.05 27.67 2.00
C LYS A 122 -10.32 28.51 0.76
N GLU A 123 -10.66 27.90 -0.37
CA GLU A 123 -10.98 28.60 -1.62
C GLU A 123 -12.43 29.11 -1.67
N LYS A 124 -13.33 28.53 -0.84
CA LYS A 124 -14.71 28.99 -0.72
C LYS A 124 -15.25 28.67 0.69
N PRO A 125 -14.88 29.45 1.72
CA PRO A 125 -15.47 29.26 3.03
C PRO A 125 -16.99 29.43 2.93
N ILE A 126 -17.73 28.49 3.50
CA ILE A 126 -19.19 28.56 3.66
C ILE A 126 -19.46 29.69 4.66
N GLY A 127 -19.66 30.89 4.13
CA GLY A 127 -20.17 32.08 4.80
C GLY A 127 -21.47 32.51 4.16
#